data_AF-A0A2M7JKX1-F1
#
_entry.id   AF-A0A2M7JKX1-F1
#
_cell.length_a   1.000
_cell.length_b   1.000
_cell.length_c   1.000
_cell.angle_alpha   90.00
_cell.angle_beta   90.00
_cell.angle_gamma   90.00
#
_symmetry.space_group_name_H-M   'P 1'
#
loop_
_entity.id
_entity.type
_entity.pdbx_description
1 polymer ?
#
loop_
_entity_poly.entity_id
_entity_poly.type
_entity_poly.pdbx_seq_one_letter_code
_entity_poly.pdbx_strand_id
1 'polypeptide(L)'
;MSDTPKEISDIYKKMIMSRTPAERMRMASGMFDAASALATAGIRAEGKDLKDIELRQRLFVRFHGKDFTSEEMAKILSRVFLRGS
;
A
#
# COMPACT_ATOMS: atom_id res chain seq x y z
N MET A 1 1.24 13.94 6.12
CA MET A 1 2.53 14.63 5.98
C MET A 1 2.43 15.96 6.70
N SER A 2 2.68 15.96 8.01
CA SER A 2 2.63 17.16 8.87
C SER A 2 3.92 17.98 8.80
N ASP A 3 5.02 17.38 8.32
CA ASP A 3 6.35 18.01 8.29
C ASP A 3 6.60 18.82 7.01
N THR A 4 5.62 18.85 6.10
CA THR A 4 5.69 19.66 4.88
C THR A 4 4.92 20.96 5.09
N PRO A 5 5.57 22.14 5.03
CA PRO A 5 4.89 23.42 5.13
C PRO A 5 3.75 23.51 4.11
N LYS A 6 2.66 24.20 4.49
CA LYS A 6 1.44 24.27 3.69
C LYS A 6 1.71 24.81 2.29
N GLU A 7 2.58 25.81 2.20
CA GLU A 7 2.99 26.46 0.95
C GLU A 7 3.61 25.46 -0.03
N ILE A 8 4.45 24.55 0.47
CA ILE A 8 5.09 23.51 -0.33
C ILE A 8 4.06 22.47 -0.79
N SER A 9 3.13 22.09 0.09
CA SER A 9 2.03 21.18 -0.26
C SER A 9 1.14 21.78 -1.36
N ASP A 10 0.85 23.08 -1.30
CA ASP A 10 0.05 23.79 -2.30
C ASP A 10 0.78 23.88 -3.65
N ILE A 11 2.08 24.16 -3.66
CA ILE A 11 2.92 24.14 -4.89
C ILE A 11 2.90 22.74 -5.50
N TYR A 12 3.16 21.71 -4.70
CA TYR A 12 3.15 20.32 -5.17
C TYR A 12 1.79 19.94 -5.75
N LYS A 13 0.70 20.27 -5.04
CA LYS A 13 -0.66 20.02 -5.51
C LYS A 13 -0.93 20.71 -6.84
N LYS A 14 -0.52 21.97 -7.01
CA LYS A 14 -0.65 22.70 -8.28
C LYS A 14 0.09 21.99 -9.42
N MET A 15 1.32 21.51 -9.18
CA MET A 15 2.11 20.76 -10.17
C MET A 15 1.47 19.41 -10.56
N ILE A 16 0.86 18.71 -9.61
CA ILE A 16 0.12 17.47 -9.91
C ILE A 16 -1.15 17.78 -10.71
N MET A 17 -1.88 18.81 -10.33
CA MET A 17 -3.14 19.18 -10.99
C MET A 17 -2.95 19.77 -12.40
N SER A 18 -1.77 20.29 -12.72
CA SER A 18 -1.46 20.75 -14.08
C SER A 18 -1.21 19.61 -15.09
N ARG A 19 -1.10 18.35 -14.61
CA ARG A 19 -0.93 17.16 -15.45
C ARG A 19 -2.28 16.62 -15.91
N THR A 20 -2.27 15.89 -17.02
CA THR A 20 -3.47 15.19 -17.51
C THR A 20 -3.91 14.08 -16.54
N PRO A 21 -5.19 13.69 -16.53
CA PRO A 21 -5.66 12.56 -15.72
C PRO A 21 -4.86 11.27 -15.95
N ALA A 22 -4.51 10.97 -17.20
CA ALA A 22 -3.75 9.77 -17.56
C ALA A 22 -2.32 9.80 -16.99
N GLU A 23 -1.64 10.95 -17.02
CA GLU A 23 -0.32 11.10 -16.41
C GLU A 23 -0.38 10.94 -14.89
N ARG A 24 -1.40 11.53 -14.24
CA ARG A 24 -1.60 11.35 -12.79
C ARG A 24 -1.82 9.88 -12.43
N MET A 25 -2.62 9.17 -13.22
CA MET A 25 -2.84 7.74 -13.03
C MET A 25 -1.53 6.95 -13.17
N ARG A 26 -0.74 7.20 -14.23
CA ARG A 26 0.56 6.52 -14.43
C ARG A 26 1.52 6.79 -13.28
N MET A 27 1.57 8.03 -12.78
CA MET A 27 2.39 8.37 -11.61
C MET A 27 1.94 7.61 -10.37
N ALA A 28 0.63 7.59 -10.09
CA ALA A 28 0.09 6.86 -8.94
C ALA A 28 0.37 5.36 -9.02
N SER A 29 0.18 4.75 -10.20
CA SER A 29 0.51 3.34 -10.43
C SER A 29 1.99 3.06 -10.22
N GLY A 30 2.90 3.86 -10.80
CA GLY A 30 4.34 3.66 -10.62
C GLY A 30 4.80 3.83 -9.17
N MET A 31 4.23 4.78 -8.43
CA MET A 31 4.48 4.93 -7.00
C MET A 31 4.00 3.72 -6.19
N PHE A 32 2.82 3.20 -6.53
CA PHE A 32 2.27 2.01 -5.88
C PHE A 32 3.12 0.77 -6.18
N ASP A 33 3.53 0.55 -7.43
CA ASP A 33 4.37 -0.58 -7.82
C ASP A 33 5.70 -0.57 -7.06
N ALA A 34 6.34 0.59 -6.97
CA ALA A 34 7.56 0.76 -6.19
C ALA A 34 7.35 0.47 -4.70
N ALA A 35 6.27 1.00 -4.10
CA ALA A 35 5.94 0.75 -2.70
C ALA A 35 5.65 -0.73 -2.43
N SER A 36 4.92 -1.39 -3.33
CA SER A 36 4.61 -2.82 -3.27
C SER A 36 5.88 -3.67 -3.35
N ALA A 37 6.76 -3.37 -4.31
CA ALA A 37 8.03 -4.08 -4.47
C ALA A 37 8.93 -3.96 -3.22
N LEU A 38 9.04 -2.75 -2.65
CA LEU A 38 9.81 -2.52 -1.42
C LEU A 38 9.20 -3.26 -0.21
N ALA A 39 7.87 -3.22 -0.06
CA ALA A 39 7.18 -3.95 1.00
C ALA A 39 7.39 -5.46 0.88
N THR A 40 7.26 -6.02 -0.33
CA THR A 40 7.51 -7.44 -0.60
C THR A 40 8.94 -7.83 -0.28
N ALA A 41 9.93 -7.04 -0.73
CA ALA A 41 11.33 -7.29 -0.46
C ALA A 41 11.63 -7.29 1.04
N GLY A 42 11.10 -6.30 1.78
CA GLY A 42 11.25 -6.23 3.23
C GLY A 42 10.65 -7.44 3.95
N ILE A 43 9.43 -7.86 3.58
CA ILE A 43 8.79 -9.04 4.16
C ILE A 43 9.60 -10.31 3.89
N ARG A 44 10.12 -10.48 2.68
CA ARG A 44 10.95 -11.65 2.33
C ARG A 44 12.30 -11.65 3.05
N ALA A 45 12.86 -10.47 3.30
CA ALA A 45 14.12 -10.32 4.04
C ALA A 45 14.02 -10.76 5.51
N GLU A 46 12.82 -10.90 6.08
CA GLU A 46 12.61 -11.46 7.42
C GLU A 46 12.92 -12.97 7.52
N GLY A 47 13.39 -13.61 6.43
CA GLY A 47 13.99 -14.94 6.45
C GLY A 47 12.98 -16.10 6.49
N LYS A 48 11.72 -15.86 6.11
CA LYS A 48 10.70 -16.90 6.01
C LYS A 48 10.39 -17.19 4.56
N ASP A 49 10.44 -18.47 4.19
CA ASP A 49 9.89 -18.93 2.92
C ASP A 49 8.36 -18.88 3.03
N LEU A 50 7.78 -17.80 2.50
CA LEU A 50 6.35 -17.52 2.61
C LEU A 50 5.63 -18.05 1.39
N LYS A 51 4.52 -18.76 1.61
CA LYS A 51 3.57 -19.05 0.53
C LYS A 51 3.00 -17.74 0.01
N ASP A 52 2.58 -17.73 -1.26
CA ASP A 52 2.06 -16.50 -1.91
C ASP A 52 0.88 -15.90 -1.13
N ILE A 53 0.04 -16.76 -0.52
CA ILE A 53 -1.08 -16.31 0.31
C ILE A 53 -0.65 -15.60 1.58
N GLU A 54 0.41 -16.07 2.24
CA GLU A 54 0.95 -15.48 3.47
C GLU A 54 1.62 -14.14 3.17
N LEU A 55 2.30 -14.03 2.03
CA LEU A 55 2.86 -12.78 1.54
C LEU A 55 1.75 -11.74 1.31
N ARG A 56 0.66 -12.12 0.63
CA ARG A 56 -0.48 -11.23 0.38
C ARG A 56 -1.16 -10.79 1.67
N GLN A 57 -1.35 -11.69 2.64
CA GLN A 57 -1.89 -11.33 3.95
C GLN A 57 -1.01 -10.31 4.68
N ARG A 58 0.32 -10.50 4.68
CA ARG A 58 1.26 -9.56 5.30
C ARG A 58 1.29 -8.21 4.60
N LEU A 59 1.24 -8.19 3.27
CA LEU A 59 1.12 -6.95 2.49
C LEU A 59 -0.18 -6.22 2.83
N PHE A 60 -1.30 -6.94 2.91
CA PHE A 60 -2.59 -6.38 3.30
C PHE A 60 -2.53 -5.73 4.69
N VAL A 61 -1.99 -6.44 5.69
CA VAL A 61 -1.79 -5.89 7.04
C VAL A 61 -0.86 -4.68 7.04
N ARG A 62 0.21 -4.69 6.24
CA ARG A 62 1.15 -3.56 6.15
C ARG A 62 0.51 -2.30 5.57
N PHE A 63 -0.31 -2.43 4.54
CA PHE A 63 -0.95 -1.29 3.88
C PHE A 63 -2.21 -0.80 4.60
N HIS A 64 -2.98 -1.71 5.22
CA HIS A 64 -4.33 -1.41 5.71
C HIS A 64 -4.55 -1.75 7.18
N GLY A 65 -3.56 -2.28 7.90
CA GLY A 65 -3.74 -2.74 9.28
C GLY A 65 -4.13 -1.64 10.27
N LYS A 66 -3.97 -0.37 9.91
CA LYS A 66 -4.42 0.79 10.72
C LYS A 66 -5.81 1.31 10.33
N ASP A 67 -6.35 0.83 9.20
CA ASP A 67 -7.64 1.27 8.68
C ASP A 67 -8.81 0.48 9.31
N PHE A 68 -8.52 -0.60 10.03
CA PHE A 68 -9.48 -1.57 10.54
C PHE A 68 -9.21 -1.94 12.00
N THR A 69 -10.26 -2.32 12.73
CA THR A 69 -10.06 -2.94 14.05
C THR A 69 -9.49 -4.35 13.92
N SER A 70 -8.96 -4.89 15.02
CA SER A 70 -8.48 -6.28 15.08
C SER A 70 -9.55 -7.29 14.65
N GLU A 71 -10.81 -7.06 15.03
CA GLU A 71 -11.95 -7.91 14.68
C GLU A 71 -12.29 -7.83 13.19
N GLU A 72 -12.23 -6.65 12.60
CA GLU A 72 -12.45 -6.44 11.16
C GLU A 72 -11.34 -7.08 10.34
N MET A 73 -10.08 -6.91 10.75
CA MET A 73 -8.93 -7.56 10.13
C MET A 73 -9.06 -9.08 10.13
N ALA A 74 -9.44 -9.69 11.26
CA ALA A 74 -9.64 -11.13 11.34
C ALA A 74 -10.74 -11.64 10.39
N LYS A 75 -11.85 -10.89 10.27
CA LYS A 75 -12.93 -11.19 9.32
C LYS A 75 -12.47 -11.08 7.87
N ILE A 76 -11.67 -10.07 7.53
CA ILE A 76 -11.15 -9.90 6.16
C ILE A 76 -10.16 -11.01 5.83
N LEU A 77 -9.20 -11.29 6.71
CA LEU A 77 -8.20 -12.34 6.52
C LEU A 77 -8.86 -13.71 6.31
N SER A 78 -9.86 -14.04 7.12
CA SER A 78 -10.60 -15.30 6.98
C SER A 78 -11.45 -15.40 5.71
N ARG A 79 -12.08 -14.31 5.26
CA ARG A 79 -12.99 -14.34 4.10
C ARG A 79 -12.28 -14.22 2.77
N VAL A 80 -11.24 -13.39 2.70
CA VAL A 80 -10.56 -13.05 1.45
C VAL A 80 -9.39 -13.99 1.18
N PHE A 81 -8.66 -14.40 2.23
CA PHE A 81 -7.40 -15.12 2.05
C PHE A 81 -7.45 -16.60 2.50
N LEU A 82 -8.37 -17.00 3.37
CA LEU A 82 -8.46 -18.40 3.84
C LEU A 82 -9.57 -19.23 3.16
N ARG A 83 -10.42 -18.60 2.34
CA ARG A 83 -11.58 -19.26 1.74
C ARG A 83 -11.31 -19.88 0.35
N GLY A 84 -10.06 -19.83 -0.12
CA GLY A 84 -9.66 -20.27 -1.47
C GLY A 84 -8.30 -20.99 -1.51
N SER A 85 -7.89 -21.60 -0.39
CA SER A 85 -6.68 -22.43 -0.25
C SER A 85 -7.03 -23.89 -0.01
#